data_AF-A0A1E8D1L4-F1
#
_entry.id   AF-A0A1E8D1L4-F1
#
_cell.length_a   1.000
_cell.length_b   1.000
_cell.length_c   1.000
_cell.angle_alpha   90.00
_cell.angle_beta   90.00
_cell.angle_gamma   90.00
#
_symmetry.space_group_name_H-M   'P 1'
#
loop_
_entity.id
_entity.type
_entity.pdbx_description
1 polymer ?
#
loop_
_entity_poly.entity_id
_entity_poly.type
_entity_poly.pdbx_seq_one_letter_code
_entity_poly.pdbx_strand_id
1 'polypeptide(L)'
;MAGQPPYFESPVEKQIREAQERGDFDDLPGAGRPLDLGDLNDPDWWVKRLAKRERLDLGGALPGALGLRKEASGFPGSLADVRREEQVREILDDFNQRVLADRLRPAVGRLPPAIAKTVDIDDLVRQWVQLRERITAEAQEQAEAMARARAAEEASERAARRDRSWWRSLRRR
;
A
#
# COMPACT_ATOMS: atom_id res chain seq x y z
N MET A 1 -21.06 -39.75 -53.34
CA MET A 1 -19.85 -39.04 -52.87
C MET A 1 -20.31 -37.85 -52.06
N ALA A 2 -20.24 -37.92 -50.72
CA ALA A 2 -20.61 -36.79 -49.87
C ALA A 2 -19.37 -35.89 -49.69
N GLY A 3 -19.48 -34.63 -50.11
CA GLY A 3 -18.40 -33.64 -50.01
C GLY A 3 -18.22 -33.20 -48.56
N GLN A 4 -16.97 -33.24 -48.08
CA GLN A 4 -16.55 -32.70 -46.80
C GLN A 4 -16.91 -31.19 -46.74
N PRO A 5 -17.58 -30.67 -45.69
CA PRO A 5 -17.82 -29.24 -45.59
C PRO A 5 -16.48 -28.48 -45.46
N PRO A 6 -16.35 -27.29 -46.06
CA PRO A 6 -15.12 -26.50 -46.01
C PRO A 6 -14.75 -26.12 -44.57
N TYR A 7 -13.51 -26.41 -44.19
CA TYR A 7 -12.94 -26.05 -42.89
C TYR A 7 -12.66 -24.55 -42.86
N PHE A 8 -13.59 -23.75 -42.35
CA PHE A 8 -13.33 -22.35 -42.08
C PHE A 8 -12.59 -22.24 -40.74
N GLU A 9 -11.34 -21.76 -40.79
CA GLU A 9 -10.54 -21.45 -39.60
C GLU A 9 -11.31 -20.45 -38.74
N SER A 10 -11.42 -20.73 -37.44
CA SER A 10 -12.07 -19.78 -36.54
C SER A 10 -11.26 -18.48 -36.49
N PRO A 11 -11.88 -17.30 -36.33
CA PRO A 11 -11.15 -16.05 -36.19
C PRO A 11 -10.09 -16.08 -35.07
N VAL A 12 -10.31 -16.90 -34.03
CA VAL A 12 -9.36 -17.12 -32.93
C VAL A 12 -8.15 -17.92 -33.39
N GLU A 13 -8.36 -19.02 -34.12
CA GLU A 13 -7.26 -19.83 -34.65
C GLU A 13 -6.41 -19.07 -35.65
N LYS A 14 -7.06 -18.30 -36.54
CA LYS A 14 -6.38 -17.43 -37.49
C LYS A 14 -5.46 -16.42 -36.79
N GLN A 15 -5.93 -15.81 -35.70
CA GLN A 15 -5.13 -14.88 -34.90
C GLN A 15 -3.92 -15.56 -34.22
N ILE A 16 -4.11 -16.78 -33.70
CA ILE A 16 -3.02 -17.54 -33.08
C ILE A 16 -1.94 -17.87 -34.12
N ARG A 17 -2.33 -18.35 -35.30
CA ARG A 17 -1.39 -18.68 -36.38
C ARG A 17 -0.63 -17.45 -36.85
N GLU A 18 -1.32 -16.33 -37.10
CA GLU A 18 -0.67 -15.07 -37.50
C GLU A 18 0.29 -14.54 -36.44
N ALA A 19 -0.02 -14.71 -35.14
CA ALA A 19 0.88 -14.34 -34.04
C ALA A 19 2.10 -15.26 -33.95
N GLN A 20 1.95 -16.57 -34.23
CA GLN A 20 3.08 -17.51 -34.33
C GLN A 20 3.98 -17.17 -35.53
N GLU A 21 3.41 -16.90 -36.71
CA GLU A 21 4.17 -16.54 -37.92
C GLU A 21 4.99 -15.25 -37.74
N ARG A 22 4.50 -14.34 -36.89
CA ARG A 22 5.15 -13.08 -36.55
C ARG A 22 6.22 -13.22 -35.46
N GLY A 23 6.35 -14.41 -34.86
CA GLY A 23 7.32 -14.68 -33.79
C GLY A 23 6.93 -14.05 -32.44
N ASP A 24 5.67 -13.68 -32.23
CA ASP A 24 5.20 -13.05 -30.98
C ASP A 24 5.40 -13.97 -29.74
N PHE A 25 5.69 -15.25 -29.96
CA PHE A 25 5.96 -16.28 -28.93
C PHE A 25 7.45 -16.65 -28.77
N ASP A 26 8.37 -16.13 -29.59
CA ASP A 26 9.77 -16.60 -29.62
C ASP A 26 10.64 -16.04 -28.48
N ASP A 27 10.33 -14.86 -27.94
CA ASP A 27 11.06 -14.20 -26.85
C ASP A 27 10.16 -13.92 -25.63
N LEU A 28 9.43 -14.95 -25.19
CA LEU A 28 8.56 -14.81 -24.03
C LEU A 28 9.38 -14.67 -22.73
N PRO A 29 8.98 -13.76 -21.82
CA PRO A 29 9.62 -13.64 -20.52
C PRO A 29 9.46 -14.93 -19.73
N GLY A 30 10.57 -15.66 -19.55
CA GLY A 30 10.60 -16.95 -18.87
C GLY A 30 10.74 -18.17 -19.78
N ALA A 31 10.88 -17.99 -21.10
CA ALA A 31 11.18 -19.08 -22.03
C ALA A 31 12.43 -19.86 -21.58
N GLY A 32 12.33 -21.20 -21.56
CA GLY A 32 13.41 -22.09 -21.14
C GLY A 32 13.69 -22.15 -19.64
N ARG A 33 13.00 -21.37 -18.79
CA ARG A 33 13.12 -21.46 -17.33
C ARG A 33 12.17 -22.52 -16.76
N PRO A 34 12.56 -23.24 -15.68
CA PRO A 34 11.65 -24.14 -14.98
C PRO A 34 10.40 -23.40 -14.53
N LEU A 35 9.23 -23.98 -14.80
CA LEU A 35 7.97 -23.46 -14.29
C LEU A 35 7.95 -23.64 -12.78
N ASP A 36 7.63 -22.57 -12.06
CA ASP A 36 7.33 -22.67 -10.63
C ASP A 36 5.94 -23.31 -10.48
N LEU A 37 5.90 -24.56 -10.03
CA LEU A 37 4.69 -25.38 -9.92
C LEU A 37 4.32 -25.69 -8.45
N GLY A 38 5.02 -25.11 -7.47
CA GLY A 38 4.91 -25.51 -6.06
C GLY A 38 3.50 -25.38 -5.45
N ASP A 39 2.69 -24.46 -5.97
CA ASP A 39 1.38 -24.12 -5.41
C ASP A 39 0.19 -24.72 -6.18
N LEU A 40 0.38 -25.57 -7.21
CA LEU A 40 -0.75 -26.04 -8.05
C LEU A 40 -1.83 -26.84 -7.30
N ASN A 41 -1.51 -27.39 -6.14
CA ASN A 41 -2.48 -28.10 -5.29
C ASN A 41 -3.43 -27.13 -4.55
N ASP A 42 -3.14 -25.83 -4.57
CA ASP A 42 -3.99 -24.78 -4.02
C ASP A 42 -4.97 -24.30 -5.10
N PRO A 43 -6.30 -24.39 -4.91
CA PRO A 43 -7.27 -23.91 -5.90
C PRO A 43 -7.13 -22.41 -6.24
N ASP A 44 -6.56 -21.60 -5.34
CA ASP A 44 -6.36 -20.15 -5.50
C ASP A 44 -4.94 -19.78 -5.97
N TRP A 45 -4.15 -20.75 -6.44
CA TRP A 45 -2.74 -20.56 -6.86
C TRP A 45 -2.55 -19.40 -7.84
N TRP A 46 -3.48 -19.23 -8.78
CA TRP A 46 -3.42 -18.20 -9.81
C TRP A 46 -3.72 -16.80 -9.23
N VAL A 47 -4.65 -16.70 -8.26
CA VAL A 47 -4.99 -15.45 -7.56
C VAL A 47 -3.79 -14.98 -6.74
N LYS A 48 -3.17 -15.89 -5.98
CA LYS A 48 -1.98 -15.59 -5.17
C LYS A 48 -0.80 -15.15 -6.04
N ARG A 49 -0.60 -15.81 -7.19
CA ARG A 49 0.44 -15.45 -8.16
C ARG A 49 0.18 -14.10 -8.82
N LEU A 50 -1.06 -13.82 -9.20
CA LEU A 50 -1.47 -12.52 -9.74
C LEU A 50 -1.25 -11.40 -8.72
N ALA A 51 -1.71 -11.60 -7.48
CA ALA A 51 -1.54 -10.62 -6.42
C ALA A 51 -0.06 -10.35 -6.10
N LYS A 52 0.77 -11.40 -6.06
CA LYS A 52 2.22 -11.27 -5.87
C LYS A 52 2.89 -10.50 -7.03
N ARG A 53 2.50 -10.78 -8.28
CA ARG A 53 3.04 -10.13 -9.48
C ARG A 53 2.69 -8.65 -9.54
N GLU A 54 1.43 -8.32 -9.30
CA GLU A 54 0.91 -6.95 -9.37
C GLU A 54 1.08 -6.18 -8.04
N ARG A 55 1.70 -6.79 -7.02
CA ARG A 55 1.85 -6.24 -5.66
C ARG A 55 0.52 -5.74 -5.07
N LEU A 56 -0.56 -6.48 -5.31
CA LEU A 56 -1.88 -6.12 -4.78
C LEU A 56 -1.88 -6.29 -3.26
N ASP A 57 -2.42 -5.28 -2.54
CA ASP A 57 -2.69 -5.45 -1.13
C ASP A 57 -3.94 -6.34 -0.94
N LEU A 58 -3.69 -7.63 -0.72
CA LEU A 58 -4.74 -8.59 -0.35
C LEU A 58 -5.28 -8.39 1.08
N GLY A 59 -4.80 -7.39 1.81
CA GLY A 59 -5.25 -7.06 3.17
C GLY A 59 -6.76 -6.92 3.30
N GLY A 60 -7.41 -6.29 2.32
CA GLY A 60 -8.88 -6.14 2.29
C GLY A 60 -9.64 -7.43 1.97
N ALA A 61 -8.96 -8.47 1.49
CA ALA A 61 -9.52 -9.77 1.17
C ALA A 61 -9.13 -10.86 2.20
N LEU A 62 -8.47 -10.49 3.30
CA LEU A 62 -8.09 -11.44 4.35
C LEU A 62 -9.34 -11.99 5.07
N PRO A 63 -9.48 -13.32 5.21
CA PRO A 63 -10.62 -13.91 5.90
C PRO A 63 -10.66 -13.54 7.39
N GLY A 64 -11.82 -13.08 7.86
CA GLY A 64 -12.19 -12.96 9.28
C GLY A 64 -11.06 -12.46 10.20
N ALA A 65 -10.69 -13.30 11.17
CA ALA A 65 -9.63 -13.06 12.15
C ALA A 65 -8.27 -12.63 11.59
N LEU A 66 -7.89 -13.01 10.37
CA LEU A 66 -6.61 -12.59 9.78
C LEU A 66 -6.63 -11.10 9.41
N GLY A 67 -7.76 -10.61 8.88
CA GLY A 67 -7.97 -9.19 8.64
C GLY A 67 -7.92 -8.38 9.94
N LEU A 68 -8.60 -8.87 10.98
CA LEU A 68 -8.60 -8.24 12.31
C LEU A 68 -7.21 -8.22 12.96
N ARG A 69 -6.39 -9.27 12.77
CA ARG A 69 -4.99 -9.26 13.24
C ARG A 69 -4.14 -8.24 12.47
N LYS A 70 -4.33 -8.12 11.15
CA LYS A 70 -3.64 -7.11 10.34
C LYS A 70 -4.02 -5.71 10.80
N GLU A 71 -5.31 -5.45 11.00
CA GLU A 71 -5.80 -4.17 11.52
C GLU A 71 -5.22 -3.86 12.91
N ALA A 72 -5.25 -4.82 13.84
CA ALA A 72 -4.67 -4.65 15.16
C ALA A 72 -3.17 -4.33 15.12
N SER A 73 -2.43 -4.94 14.19
CA SER A 73 -0.99 -4.66 14.01
C SER A 73 -0.70 -3.26 13.47
N GLY A 74 -1.71 -2.59 12.91
CA GLY A 74 -1.61 -1.21 12.43
C GLY A 74 -1.80 -0.17 13.54
N PHE A 75 -2.34 -0.54 14.71
CA PHE A 75 -2.50 0.38 15.83
C PHE A 75 -1.17 0.63 16.57
N PRO A 76 -0.94 1.84 17.09
CA PRO A 76 -1.79 3.05 16.98
C PRO A 76 -1.59 3.84 15.67
N GLY A 77 -0.66 3.44 14.79
CA GLY A 77 -0.27 4.20 13.59
C GLY A 77 -1.42 4.52 12.63
N SER A 78 -2.34 3.58 12.42
CA SER A 78 -3.53 3.80 11.57
C SER A 78 -4.50 4.87 12.11
N LEU A 79 -4.38 5.25 13.38
CA LEU A 79 -5.21 6.26 14.05
C LEU A 79 -4.56 7.64 14.05
N ALA A 80 -3.36 7.80 13.47
CA ALA A 80 -2.61 9.05 13.50
C ALA A 80 -3.37 10.26 12.93
N ASP A 81 -4.20 10.03 11.91
CA ASP A 81 -5.00 11.08 11.24
C ASP A 81 -6.27 11.45 12.00
N VAL A 82 -6.71 10.62 12.94
CA VAL A 82 -7.90 10.89 13.75
C VAL A 82 -7.57 12.00 14.74
N ARG A 83 -8.43 13.03 14.82
CA ARG A 83 -8.17 14.22 15.65
C ARG A 83 -8.83 14.21 17.01
N ARG A 84 -9.94 13.48 17.15
CA ARG A 84 -10.79 13.47 18.34
C ARG A 84 -10.62 12.15 19.09
N GLU A 85 -10.41 12.21 20.39
CA GLU A 85 -10.27 11.02 21.22
C GLU A 85 -11.55 10.17 21.19
N GLU A 86 -12.72 10.80 21.16
CA GLU A 86 -14.01 10.11 21.12
C GLU A 86 -14.13 9.22 19.88
N GLN A 87 -13.63 9.71 18.74
CA GLN A 87 -13.61 8.95 17.48
C GLN A 87 -12.64 7.78 17.55
N VAL A 88 -11.48 7.94 18.20
CA VAL A 88 -10.53 6.84 18.42
C VAL A 88 -11.19 5.75 19.27
N ARG A 89 -11.86 6.13 20.36
CA ARG A 89 -12.56 5.18 21.23
C ARG A 89 -13.68 4.45 20.48
N GLU A 90 -14.45 5.15 19.66
CA GLU A 90 -15.49 4.55 18.81
C GLU A 90 -14.90 3.52 17.83
N ILE A 91 -13.81 3.85 17.16
CA ILE A 91 -13.12 2.94 16.22
C ILE A 91 -12.60 1.69 16.95
N LEU A 92 -12.01 1.86 18.12
CA LEU A 92 -11.47 0.74 18.91
C LEU A 92 -12.58 -0.13 19.51
N ASP A 93 -13.72 0.45 19.89
CA ASP A 93 -14.89 -0.30 20.35
C ASP A 93 -15.49 -1.10 19.19
N ASP A 94 -15.70 -0.50 18.03
CA ASP A 94 -16.14 -1.19 16.81
C ASP A 94 -15.20 -2.35 16.45
N PHE A 95 -13.88 -2.12 16.51
CA PHE A 95 -12.89 -3.17 16.30
C PHE A 95 -13.08 -4.34 17.28
N ASN A 96 -13.22 -4.04 18.58
CA ASN A 96 -13.45 -5.07 19.60
C ASN A 96 -14.77 -5.83 19.37
N GLN A 97 -15.84 -5.14 18.97
CA GLN A 97 -17.11 -5.78 18.59
C GLN A 97 -16.94 -6.71 17.39
N ARG A 98 -16.20 -6.30 16.35
CA ARG A 98 -15.89 -7.15 15.20
C ARG A 98 -15.07 -8.38 15.58
N VAL A 99 -14.11 -8.25 16.49
CA VAL A 99 -13.35 -9.38 17.05
C VAL A 99 -14.26 -10.37 17.78
N LEU A 100 -15.17 -9.88 18.62
CA LEU A 100 -16.12 -10.71 19.34
C LEU A 100 -17.10 -11.41 18.38
N ALA A 101 -17.62 -10.69 17.38
CA ALA A 101 -18.52 -11.23 16.38
C ALA A 101 -17.86 -12.33 15.53
N ASP A 102 -16.60 -12.14 15.12
CA ASP A 102 -15.85 -13.16 14.38
C ASP A 102 -15.61 -14.41 15.22
N ARG A 103 -15.36 -14.25 16.53
CA ARG A 103 -15.18 -15.36 17.47
C ARG A 103 -16.43 -16.24 17.64
N LEU A 104 -17.62 -15.67 17.42
CA LEU A 104 -18.89 -16.37 17.48
C LEU A 104 -19.24 -17.11 16.18
N ARG A 105 -18.48 -16.89 15.10
CA ARG A 105 -18.75 -17.57 13.82
C ARG A 105 -18.44 -19.07 13.91
N PRO A 106 -19.30 -19.93 13.33
CA PRO A 106 -19.00 -21.36 13.22
C PRO A 106 -17.68 -21.58 12.49
N ALA A 107 -16.83 -22.47 13.02
CA ALA A 107 -15.60 -22.86 12.34
C ALA A 107 -15.96 -23.61 11.04
N VAL A 108 -15.45 -23.11 9.92
CA VAL A 108 -15.59 -23.75 8.61
C VAL A 108 -14.25 -24.35 8.21
N GLY A 109 -14.22 -25.66 7.94
CA GLY A 109 -13.02 -26.38 7.51
C GLY A 109 -12.43 -27.30 8.58
N ARG A 110 -11.28 -27.93 8.24
CA ARG A 110 -10.59 -28.91 9.11
C ARG A 110 -9.55 -28.28 10.04
N LEU A 111 -9.18 -27.02 9.82
CA LEU A 111 -8.18 -26.32 10.61
C LEU A 111 -8.83 -25.60 11.80
N PRO A 112 -8.13 -25.49 12.95
CA PRO A 112 -8.58 -24.63 14.04
C PRO A 112 -8.78 -23.19 13.55
N PRO A 113 -9.87 -22.51 13.96
CA PRO A 113 -10.12 -21.14 13.53
C PRO A 113 -9.02 -20.21 14.07
N ALA A 114 -8.54 -19.30 13.23
CA ALA A 114 -7.67 -18.22 13.67
C ALA A 114 -8.47 -17.29 14.61
N ILE A 115 -7.83 -16.80 15.68
CA ILE A 115 -8.48 -15.93 16.67
C ILE A 115 -7.74 -14.60 16.74
N ALA A 116 -8.45 -13.49 16.52
CA ALA A 116 -7.94 -12.14 16.80
C ALA A 116 -8.13 -11.79 18.28
N LYS A 117 -7.24 -10.96 18.83
CA LYS A 117 -7.33 -10.47 20.22
C LYS A 117 -8.05 -9.13 20.24
N THR A 118 -8.85 -8.90 21.27
CA THR A 118 -9.34 -7.56 21.60
C THR A 118 -8.19 -6.70 22.09
N VAL A 119 -8.35 -5.39 21.96
CA VAL A 119 -7.38 -4.39 22.39
C VAL A 119 -7.87 -3.66 23.63
N ASP A 120 -6.94 -3.23 24.48
CA ASP A 120 -7.21 -2.33 25.58
C ASP A 120 -7.35 -0.90 25.02
N ILE A 121 -8.56 -0.35 25.13
CA ILE A 121 -8.91 0.95 24.57
C ILE A 121 -8.12 2.07 25.26
N ASP A 122 -8.02 2.03 26.58
CA ASP A 122 -7.36 3.10 27.34
C ASP A 122 -5.84 3.08 27.09
N ASP A 123 -5.24 1.90 26.95
CA ASP A 123 -3.83 1.81 26.59
C ASP A 123 -3.55 2.33 25.18
N LEU A 124 -4.36 1.94 24.19
CA LEU A 124 -4.17 2.44 22.82
C LEU A 124 -4.45 3.94 22.69
N VAL A 125 -5.42 4.48 23.43
CA VAL A 125 -5.65 5.93 23.47
C VAL A 125 -4.42 6.65 24.03
N ARG A 126 -3.81 6.15 25.11
CA ARG A 126 -2.55 6.73 25.62
C ARG A 126 -1.44 6.71 24.59
N GLN A 127 -1.25 5.57 23.90
CA GLN A 127 -0.24 5.44 22.85
C GLN A 127 -0.53 6.38 21.66
N TRP A 128 -1.80 6.56 21.29
CA TRP A 128 -2.22 7.49 20.24
C TRP A 128 -1.94 8.94 20.60
N VAL A 129 -2.22 9.37 21.84
CA VAL A 129 -1.89 10.73 22.30
C VAL A 129 -0.39 10.98 22.16
N GLN A 130 0.45 10.06 22.67
CA GLN A 130 1.91 10.16 22.56
C GLN A 130 2.39 10.21 21.10
N LEU A 131 1.80 9.40 20.23
CA LEU A 131 2.12 9.42 18.80
C LEU A 131 1.80 10.78 18.19
N ARG A 132 0.63 11.36 18.52
CA ARG A 132 0.24 12.68 18.00
C ARG A 132 1.14 13.79 18.51
N GLU A 133 1.49 13.78 19.79
CA GLU A 133 2.44 14.73 20.36
C GLU A 133 3.76 14.71 19.59
N ARG A 134 4.30 13.51 19.33
CA ARG A 134 5.51 13.34 18.52
C ARG A 134 5.37 13.89 17.10
N ILE A 135 4.29 13.54 16.40
CA ILE A 135 4.03 14.04 15.04
C ILE A 135 3.94 15.57 15.02
N THR A 136 3.26 16.16 16.03
CA THR A 136 3.13 17.61 16.11
C THR A 136 4.46 18.30 16.42
N ALA A 137 5.28 17.73 17.30
CA ALA A 137 6.60 18.25 17.63
C ALA A 137 7.54 18.18 16.40
N GLU A 138 7.58 17.05 15.71
CA GLU A 138 8.36 16.88 14.47
C GLU A 138 7.91 17.88 13.39
N ALA A 139 6.60 18.11 13.23
CA ALA A 139 6.08 19.09 12.29
C ALA A 139 6.44 20.53 12.67
N GLN A 140 6.45 20.87 13.98
CA GLN A 140 6.88 22.18 14.47
C GLN A 140 8.37 22.40 14.22
N GLU A 141 9.22 21.43 14.54
CA GLU A 141 10.67 21.50 14.29
C GLU A 141 10.97 21.69 12.80
N GLN A 142 10.26 20.95 11.93
CA GLN A 142 10.39 21.10 10.48
C GLN A 142 9.95 22.48 10.00
N ALA A 143 8.84 23.01 10.53
CA ALA A 143 8.35 24.34 10.20
C ALA A 143 9.36 25.43 10.64
N GLU A 144 9.93 25.31 11.85
CA GLU A 144 10.96 26.20 12.36
C GLU A 144 12.27 26.11 11.57
N ALA A 145 12.69 24.91 11.18
CA ALA A 145 13.85 24.69 10.32
C ALA A 145 13.64 25.34 8.94
N MET A 146 12.47 25.16 8.34
CA MET A 146 12.12 25.77 7.06
C MET A 146 12.04 27.31 7.16
N ALA A 147 11.49 27.84 8.27
CA ALA A 147 11.46 29.28 8.51
C ALA A 147 12.88 29.86 8.68
N ARG A 148 13.76 29.17 9.43
CA ARG A 148 15.18 29.55 9.56
C ARG A 148 15.92 29.51 8.23
N ALA A 149 15.71 28.47 7.43
CA ALA A 149 16.31 28.35 6.10
C ALA A 149 15.88 29.49 5.18
N ARG A 150 14.57 29.80 5.12
CA ARG A 150 14.05 30.95 4.36
C ARG A 150 14.62 32.28 4.84
N ALA A 151 14.69 32.50 6.15
CA ALA A 151 15.26 33.72 6.71
C ALA A 151 16.76 33.87 6.37
N ALA A 152 17.53 32.78 6.38
CA ALA A 152 18.93 32.77 5.99
C ALA A 152 19.11 33.07 4.48
N GLU A 153 18.27 32.50 3.63
CA GLU A 153 18.25 32.76 2.19
C GLU A 153 17.95 34.24 1.92
N GLU A 154 16.90 34.80 2.52
CA GLU A 154 16.55 36.21 2.42
C GLU A 154 17.66 37.14 2.95
N ALA A 155 18.38 36.73 4.00
CA ALA A 155 19.52 37.50 4.51
C ALA A 155 20.70 37.49 3.52
N SER A 156 20.98 36.33 2.91
CA SER A 156 22.03 36.17 1.90
C SER A 156 21.73 37.00 0.65
N GLU A 157 20.48 37.03 0.19
CA GLU A 157 20.05 37.86 -0.93
C GLU A 157 20.20 39.35 -0.61
N ARG A 158 19.79 39.76 0.59
CA ARG A 158 19.93 41.16 1.04
C ARG A 158 21.39 41.58 1.09
N ALA A 159 22.29 40.71 1.56
CA ALA A 159 23.73 40.94 1.56
C ALA A 159 24.27 41.07 0.11
N ALA A 160 23.90 40.16 -0.78
CA ALA A 160 24.31 40.19 -2.18
C ALA A 160 23.81 41.46 -2.92
N ARG A 161 22.60 41.93 -2.62
CA ARG A 161 22.05 43.20 -3.16
C ARG A 161 22.84 44.41 -2.66
N ARG A 162 23.23 44.43 -1.37
CA ARG A 162 24.09 45.51 -0.80
C ARG A 162 25.46 45.55 -1.45
N ASP A 163 26.12 44.41 -1.62
CA ASP A 163 27.44 44.34 -2.25
C ASP A 163 27.40 44.85 -3.69
N ARG A 164 26.41 44.43 -4.50
CA ARG A 164 26.26 44.91 -5.88
C ARG A 164 26.00 46.42 -5.95
N SER A 165 25.31 47.00 -4.97
CA SER A 165 25.06 48.44 -4.89
C SER A 165 26.34 49.22 -4.56
N TRP A 166 27.13 48.71 -3.61
CA TRP A 166 28.43 49.29 -3.22
C TRP A 166 29.44 49.26 -4.39
N TRP A 167 29.57 48.15 -5.11
CA TRP A 167 30.45 48.08 -6.28
C TRP A 167 30.01 48.97 -7.45
N ARG A 168 28.71 49.25 -7.60
CA ARG A 168 28.18 50.17 -8.62
C ARG A 168 28.48 51.65 -8.30
N SER A 169 28.51 52.04 -7.03
CA SER A 169 28.81 53.43 -6.64
C SER A 169 30.30 53.76 -6.77
N LEU A 170 31.19 52.78 -6.54
CA LEU A 170 32.64 52.96 -6.72
C LEU A 170 33.08 53.11 -8.18
N ARG A 171 32.33 52.54 -9.14
CA ARG A 171 32.65 52.61 -10.58
C ARG A 171 32.18 53.91 -11.28
N ARG A 172 31.55 54.84 -10.57
CA ARG A 172 31.00 56.10 -11.10
C ARG A 172 31.78 57.37 -10.71
N ARG A 173 33.00 57.23 -10.18
CA ARG A 173 33.97 58.32 -9.97
C ARG A 173 35.09 58.22 -10.98
#